data_AF-B3GD75-F1
#
_entry.id   AF-B3GD75-F1
#
_cell.length_a   1.000
_cell.length_b   1.000
_cell.length_c   1.000
_cell.angle_alpha   90.00
_cell.angle_beta   90.00
_cell.angle_gamma   90.00
#
_symmetry.space_group_name_H-M   'P 1'
#
loop_
_entity.id
_entity.type
_entity.pdbx_description
1 polymer ?
#
loop_
_entity_poly.entity_id
_entity_poly.type
_entity_poly.pdbx_seq_one_letter_code
_entity_poly.pdbx_strand_id
1 'polypeptide(L)'
;ACHRFADLISNDSFWIEHARMHNKQKVLPPLPWRRAVAQKKFDVNESEEVDVSNFKFNMKKMVLGGRGYSPIIPSFHSHFETARENTIRGVIRSDDFSIRASADGIRMELNGGEGCQPHPEVSQCFAYSFSTSAISIFIDLVDSGIDEWILDYVRPKIRITQKINHRHDCSARIAFAAQLNYNETQWIHEFGMRQTAGNTDNKRYKSIVKE
;
A
#
# COMPACT_ATOMS: atom_id res chain seq x y z
N ALA A 1 -19.87 -29.51 -13.28
CA ALA A 1 -20.97 -28.50 -13.36
C ALA A 1 -21.43 -28.40 -14.81
N CYS A 2 -22.66 -27.96 -15.09
CA CYS A 2 -23.12 -27.77 -16.48
C CYS A 2 -22.69 -26.40 -17.03
N HIS A 3 -22.63 -26.26 -18.36
CA HIS A 3 -22.24 -25.02 -19.05
C HIS A 3 -23.03 -23.81 -18.55
N ARG A 4 -24.36 -23.95 -18.39
CA ARG A 4 -25.26 -22.88 -17.91
C ARG A 4 -24.86 -22.27 -16.55
N PHE A 5 -24.18 -23.03 -15.68
CA PHE A 5 -23.59 -22.49 -14.45
C PHE A 5 -22.24 -21.81 -14.69
N ALA A 6 -21.42 -22.34 -15.60
CA ALA A 6 -20.16 -21.71 -16.01
C ALA A 6 -20.40 -20.33 -16.68
N ASP A 7 -21.43 -20.23 -17.53
CA ASP A 7 -21.86 -18.99 -18.18
C ASP A 7 -22.30 -17.95 -17.14
N LEU A 8 -23.12 -18.36 -16.16
CA LEU A 8 -23.61 -17.50 -15.08
C LEU A 8 -22.48 -16.94 -14.22
N ILE A 9 -21.54 -17.78 -13.78
CA ILE A 9 -20.39 -17.34 -12.97
C ILE A 9 -19.30 -16.63 -13.76
N SER A 10 -19.45 -16.51 -15.08
CA SER A 10 -18.59 -15.72 -15.97
C SER A 10 -19.18 -14.34 -16.30
N ASN A 11 -20.40 -14.05 -15.84
CA ASN A 11 -21.06 -12.76 -16.03
C ASN A 11 -20.79 -11.81 -14.84
N ASP A 12 -20.21 -10.64 -15.11
CA ASP A 12 -19.94 -9.60 -14.09
C ASP A 12 -21.19 -9.15 -13.32
N SER A 13 -22.37 -9.20 -13.95
CA SER A 13 -23.65 -8.85 -13.34
C SER A 13 -23.99 -9.76 -12.16
N PHE A 14 -23.68 -11.06 -12.26
CA PHE A 14 -23.86 -12.02 -11.17
C PHE A 14 -23.00 -11.64 -9.96
N TRP A 15 -21.74 -11.25 -10.20
CA TRP A 15 -20.81 -10.85 -9.14
C TRP A 15 -21.17 -9.50 -8.50
N ILE A 16 -21.69 -8.55 -9.27
CA ILE A 16 -22.23 -7.28 -8.76
C ILE A 16 -23.41 -7.54 -7.80
N GLU A 17 -24.36 -8.40 -8.17
CA GLU A 17 -25.51 -8.72 -7.32
C GLU A 17 -25.12 -9.59 -6.12
N HIS A 18 -24.19 -10.54 -6.28
CA HIS A 18 -23.60 -11.29 -5.16
C HIS A 18 -22.94 -10.34 -4.14
N ALA A 19 -22.21 -9.31 -4.60
CA ALA A 19 -21.64 -8.30 -3.72
C ALA A 19 -22.68 -7.39 -3.05
N ARG A 20 -23.83 -7.14 -3.69
CA ARG A 20 -24.99 -6.47 -3.06
C ARG A 20 -25.56 -7.33 -1.94
N MET A 21 -25.93 -8.58 -2.23
CA MET A 21 -26.57 -9.51 -1.29
C MET A 21 -25.69 -9.81 -0.06
N HIS A 22 -24.37 -9.91 -0.24
CA HIS A 22 -23.43 -10.14 0.86
C HIS A 22 -22.85 -8.85 1.50
N ASN A 23 -23.46 -7.68 1.26
CA ASN A 23 -23.00 -6.37 1.77
C ASN A 23 -21.53 -5.99 1.44
N LYS A 24 -20.88 -6.70 0.51
CA LYS A 24 -19.51 -6.43 0.04
C LYS A 24 -19.42 -5.27 -0.96
N GLN A 25 -20.44 -4.42 -1.07
CA GLN A 25 -20.55 -3.37 -2.11
C GLN A 25 -19.34 -2.43 -2.18
N LYS A 26 -18.63 -2.22 -1.06
CA LYS A 26 -17.38 -1.43 -0.97
C LYS A 26 -16.19 -2.00 -1.77
N VAL A 27 -16.25 -3.26 -2.22
CA VAL A 27 -15.19 -3.88 -3.06
C VAL A 27 -15.41 -3.65 -4.56
N LEU A 28 -16.61 -3.24 -4.96
CA LEU A 28 -16.91 -2.97 -6.37
C LEU A 28 -16.35 -1.60 -6.81
N PRO A 29 -16.00 -1.42 -8.10
CA PRO A 29 -15.72 -0.10 -8.63
C PRO A 29 -16.94 0.84 -8.46
N PRO A 30 -16.74 2.16 -8.29
CA PRO A 30 -17.83 3.12 -8.17
C PRO A 30 -18.83 3.04 -9.35
N LEU A 31 -20.09 3.38 -9.11
CA LEU A 31 -21.12 3.31 -10.15
C LEU A 31 -20.78 4.13 -11.43
N PRO A 32 -20.15 5.32 -11.35
CA PRO A 32 -19.66 6.02 -12.55
C PRO A 32 -18.64 5.20 -13.36
N TRP A 33 -17.68 4.55 -12.70
CA TRP A 33 -16.68 3.69 -13.35
C TRP A 33 -17.30 2.47 -14.04
N ARG A 34 -18.24 1.79 -13.37
CA ARG A 34 -18.97 0.67 -13.98
C ARG A 34 -19.83 1.10 -15.17
N ARG A 35 -20.39 2.33 -15.15
CA ARG A 35 -21.11 2.90 -16.29
C ARG A 35 -20.18 3.27 -17.44
N ALA A 36 -19.05 3.94 -17.17
CA ALA A 36 -18.12 4.39 -18.21
C ALA A 36 -17.56 3.20 -19.01
N VAL A 37 -17.11 2.14 -18.32
CA VAL A 37 -16.66 0.89 -18.94
C VAL A 37 -17.78 0.23 -19.75
N ALA A 38 -18.99 0.07 -19.19
CA ALA A 38 -20.12 -0.52 -19.91
C ALA A 38 -20.60 0.30 -21.13
N GLN A 39 -20.26 1.58 -21.20
CA GLN A 39 -20.64 2.49 -22.29
C GLN A 39 -19.56 2.62 -23.38
N LYS A 40 -18.39 1.97 -23.23
CA LYS A 40 -17.24 2.08 -24.16
C LYS A 40 -16.80 3.52 -24.49
N LYS A 41 -17.08 4.50 -23.62
CA LYS A 41 -16.86 5.94 -23.90
C LYS A 41 -15.43 6.40 -23.65
N PHE A 42 -14.48 5.80 -24.37
CA PHE A 42 -13.07 6.13 -24.35
C PHE A 42 -12.46 5.78 -25.70
N ASP A 43 -12.26 6.77 -26.56
CA ASP A 43 -11.57 6.66 -27.86
C ASP A 43 -10.18 7.29 -27.74
N VAL A 44 -9.16 6.77 -28.45
CA VAL A 44 -7.91 7.52 -28.64
C VAL A 44 -8.20 8.66 -29.61
N ASN A 45 -7.85 9.89 -29.21
CA ASN A 45 -7.64 10.99 -30.15
C ASN A 45 -6.33 10.78 -30.92
N GLU A 46 -6.04 11.60 -31.93
CA GLU A 46 -4.78 11.52 -32.70
C GLU A 46 -3.54 12.00 -31.90
N SER A 47 -3.61 11.93 -30.55
CA SER A 47 -2.68 12.50 -29.56
C SER A 47 -2.22 11.50 -28.50
N GLU A 48 -2.34 10.19 -28.77
CA GLU A 48 -1.78 9.07 -27.99
C GLU A 48 -2.38 8.78 -26.58
N GLU A 49 -3.54 9.35 -26.20
CA GLU A 49 -4.23 8.99 -24.94
C GLU A 49 -5.23 7.81 -25.11
N VAL A 50 -5.19 6.81 -24.24
CA VAL A 50 -5.68 5.44 -24.52
C VAL A 50 -7.22 5.24 -24.57
N ASP A 51 -7.68 4.53 -25.62
CA ASP A 51 -8.99 3.88 -25.76
C ASP A 51 -9.13 2.74 -24.75
N VAL A 52 -10.21 2.77 -23.97
CA VAL A 52 -10.46 1.78 -22.90
C VAL A 52 -11.70 0.92 -23.14
N SER A 53 -12.19 0.85 -24.39
CA SER A 53 -13.35 0.07 -24.84
C SER A 53 -13.27 -1.44 -24.55
N ASN A 54 -12.11 -1.93 -24.10
CA ASN A 54 -11.83 -3.31 -23.69
C ASN A 54 -11.53 -3.52 -22.20
N PHE A 55 -11.50 -2.48 -21.34
CA PHE A 55 -11.29 -2.69 -19.89
C PHE A 55 -12.39 -3.55 -19.29
N LYS A 56 -12.02 -4.61 -18.57
CA LYS A 56 -12.92 -5.48 -17.83
C LYS A 56 -12.41 -5.65 -16.41
N PHE A 57 -13.18 -5.18 -15.43
CA PHE A 57 -12.93 -5.49 -14.03
C PHE A 57 -13.21 -6.97 -13.78
N ASN A 58 -12.27 -7.71 -13.20
CA ASN A 58 -12.51 -9.11 -12.82
C ASN A 58 -13.39 -9.17 -11.55
N MET A 59 -14.70 -8.94 -11.69
CA MET A 59 -15.63 -8.82 -10.57
C MET A 59 -15.61 -10.08 -9.68
N LYS A 60 -15.39 -11.26 -10.28
CA LYS A 60 -15.19 -12.53 -9.57
C LYS A 60 -14.01 -12.47 -8.59
N LYS A 61 -12.82 -12.06 -9.06
CA LYS A 61 -11.60 -11.90 -8.24
C LYS A 61 -11.85 -10.91 -7.10
N MET A 62 -12.44 -9.75 -7.40
CA MET A 62 -12.71 -8.68 -6.41
C MET A 62 -13.69 -9.12 -5.31
N VAL A 63 -14.79 -9.79 -5.68
CA VAL A 63 -15.88 -10.15 -4.75
C VAL A 63 -15.56 -11.38 -3.91
N LEU A 64 -14.86 -12.37 -4.48
CA LEU A 64 -14.38 -13.54 -3.74
C LEU A 64 -13.21 -13.18 -2.83
N GLY A 65 -12.16 -12.55 -3.38
CA GLY A 65 -10.93 -12.21 -2.64
C GLY A 65 -11.11 -11.10 -1.60
N GLY A 66 -12.22 -10.35 -1.62
CA GLY A 66 -12.50 -9.26 -0.69
C GLY A 66 -11.67 -7.99 -0.91
N ARG A 67 -10.55 -8.09 -1.65
CA ARG A 67 -9.76 -6.98 -2.16
C ARG A 67 -10.43 -6.39 -3.41
N GLY A 68 -11.22 -5.35 -3.21
CA GLY A 68 -11.54 -4.41 -4.30
C GLY A 68 -10.51 -3.30 -4.38
N TYR A 69 -10.90 -2.13 -4.91
CA TYR A 69 -10.20 -0.85 -4.70
C TYR A 69 -10.40 -0.31 -3.27
N SER A 70 -10.32 -1.21 -2.29
CA SER A 70 -10.32 -0.91 -0.87
C SER A 70 -8.94 -0.39 -0.43
N PRO A 71 -8.80 0.21 0.76
CA PRO A 71 -7.50 0.65 1.25
C PRO A 71 -6.50 -0.51 1.27
N ILE A 72 -5.37 -0.37 0.57
CA ILE A 72 -4.23 -1.26 0.75
C ILE A 72 -3.69 -0.98 2.16
N ILE A 73 -3.80 -1.97 3.04
CA ILE A 73 -3.08 -2.00 4.30
C ILE A 73 -1.76 -2.72 3.97
N PRO A 74 -0.61 -2.04 3.97
CA PRO A 74 0.67 -2.69 3.71
C PRO A 74 0.98 -3.72 4.79
N SER A 75 1.57 -4.85 4.40
CA SER A 75 1.94 -5.97 5.26
C SER A 75 3.18 -5.67 6.11
N PHE A 76 3.08 -4.67 6.98
CA PHE A 76 4.08 -4.42 8.02
C PHE A 76 3.96 -5.48 9.12
N HIS A 77 4.64 -6.61 8.91
CA HIS A 77 4.86 -7.60 9.95
C HIS A 77 5.78 -6.97 11.01
N SER A 78 5.22 -6.63 12.15
CA SER A 78 5.99 -6.00 13.22
C SER A 78 6.93 -7.03 13.86
N HIS A 79 8.23 -6.73 13.82
CA HIS A 79 9.27 -7.52 14.49
C HIS A 79 9.51 -7.06 15.94
N PHE A 80 8.82 -6.01 16.40
CA PHE A 80 9.05 -5.42 17.72
C PHE A 80 8.54 -6.32 18.84
N GLU A 81 7.39 -7.00 18.69
CA GLU A 81 6.83 -7.94 19.66
C GLU A 81 7.73 -9.17 19.88
N THR A 82 8.57 -9.51 18.90
CA THR A 82 9.61 -10.54 19.02
C THR A 82 10.96 -10.00 19.46
N ALA A 83 11.13 -8.67 19.53
CA ALA A 83 12.37 -8.04 19.94
C ALA A 83 12.44 -7.89 21.46
N ARG A 84 13.65 -8.00 22.02
CA ARG A 84 13.89 -7.78 23.46
C ARG A 84 13.40 -6.38 23.87
N GLU A 85 12.65 -6.32 24.97
CA GLU A 85 12.09 -5.06 25.53
C GLU A 85 11.25 -4.27 24.51
N ASN A 86 10.63 -4.96 23.54
CA ASN A 86 9.92 -4.41 22.39
C ASN A 86 10.74 -3.37 21.59
N THR A 87 12.07 -3.50 21.59
CA THR A 87 13.01 -2.48 21.10
C THR A 87 13.94 -3.05 20.04
N ILE A 88 13.95 -2.43 18.86
CA ILE A 88 14.87 -2.75 17.76
C ILE A 88 16.03 -1.77 17.80
N ARG A 89 17.26 -2.27 17.80
CA ARG A 89 18.52 -1.50 17.74
C ARG A 89 19.34 -1.95 16.52
N GLY A 90 20.03 -1.03 15.86
CA GLY A 90 20.80 -1.33 14.64
C GLY A 90 19.96 -1.28 13.37
N VAL A 91 20.25 -2.13 12.38
CA VAL A 91 19.61 -2.12 11.06
C VAL A 91 18.98 -3.47 10.74
N ILE A 92 17.70 -3.47 10.37
CA ILE A 92 16.97 -4.63 9.85
C ILE A 92 16.47 -4.30 8.44
N ARG A 93 16.56 -5.24 7.51
CA ARG A 93 16.07 -5.12 6.13
C ARG A 93 15.24 -6.35 5.75
N SER A 94 14.22 -6.11 4.94
CA SER A 94 13.35 -7.09 4.29
C SER A 94 12.92 -6.52 2.92
N ASP A 95 12.25 -7.30 2.09
CA ASP A 95 11.76 -6.84 0.78
C ASP A 95 10.61 -5.82 0.87
N ASP A 96 9.87 -5.84 1.99
CA ASP A 96 8.71 -4.99 2.24
C ASP A 96 9.01 -3.85 3.23
N PHE A 97 10.15 -3.85 3.93
CA PHE A 97 10.51 -2.78 4.88
C PHE A 97 12.02 -2.68 5.18
N SER A 98 12.43 -1.54 5.73
CA SER A 98 13.77 -1.31 6.28
C SER A 98 13.67 -0.48 7.56
N ILE A 99 14.35 -0.91 8.63
CA ILE A 99 14.42 -0.22 9.91
C ILE A 99 15.89 0.17 10.15
N ARG A 100 16.14 1.46 10.42
CA ARG A 100 17.42 1.99 10.87
C ARG A 100 17.22 2.64 12.23
N ALA A 101 17.66 1.98 13.29
CA ALA A 101 17.41 2.34 14.67
C ALA A 101 18.72 2.68 15.39
N SER A 102 18.95 3.98 15.60
CA SER A 102 20.17 4.58 16.16
C SER A 102 20.02 4.81 17.68
N ALA A 103 21.15 5.02 18.38
CA ALA A 103 21.20 5.19 19.83
C ALA A 103 20.48 4.06 20.59
N ASP A 104 19.47 4.36 21.42
CA ASP A 104 18.69 3.33 22.11
C ASP A 104 17.74 2.54 21.21
N GLY A 105 17.63 2.97 19.95
CA GLY A 105 16.86 2.32 18.91
C GLY A 105 15.47 2.94 18.72
N ILE A 106 14.58 2.11 18.19
CA ILE A 106 13.14 2.39 18.11
C ILE A 106 12.44 1.37 19.00
N ARG A 107 11.52 1.84 19.83
CA ARG A 107 10.73 1.02 20.76
C ARG A 107 9.26 1.05 20.39
N MET A 108 8.61 -0.10 20.41
CA MET A 108 7.15 -0.14 20.40
C MET A 108 6.62 0.14 21.82
N GLU A 109 5.89 1.24 21.97
CA GLU A 109 5.20 1.60 23.21
C GLU A 109 3.68 1.38 23.05
N LEU A 110 2.98 1.18 24.17
CA LEU A 110 1.54 0.91 24.19
C LEU A 110 0.74 2.19 24.50
N ASN A 111 -0.55 2.19 24.18
CA ASN A 111 -1.54 3.21 24.56
C ASN A 111 -1.17 4.65 24.19
N GLY A 112 -0.41 4.85 23.11
CA GLY A 112 0.03 6.17 22.63
C GLY A 112 1.44 6.59 23.06
N GLY A 113 2.08 5.86 23.97
CA GLY A 113 3.45 6.08 24.43
C GLY A 113 3.58 6.84 25.75
N GLU A 114 4.72 6.71 26.41
CA GLU A 114 4.99 7.38 27.70
C GLU A 114 4.91 8.90 27.53
N GLY A 115 4.31 9.62 28.47
CA GLY A 115 4.21 11.08 28.44
C GLY A 115 3.30 11.67 27.34
N CYS A 116 2.54 10.83 26.64
CA CYS A 116 1.59 11.23 25.59
C CYS A 116 0.13 11.00 26.04
N GLN A 117 -0.82 11.77 25.49
CA GLN A 117 -2.24 11.42 25.59
C GLN A 117 -2.57 10.20 24.70
N PRO A 118 -3.37 9.23 25.18
CA PRO A 118 -3.77 8.06 24.41
C PRO A 118 -4.72 8.43 23.27
N HIS A 119 -4.51 7.85 22.08
CA HIS A 119 -5.40 8.04 20.93
C HIS A 119 -6.38 6.85 20.86
N PRO A 120 -7.72 7.07 20.79
CA PRO A 120 -8.73 6.00 20.95
C PRO A 120 -8.63 4.86 19.92
N GLU A 121 -8.20 5.16 18.69
CA GLU A 121 -8.00 4.16 17.61
C GLU A 121 -6.57 3.56 17.52
N VAL A 122 -5.67 3.81 18.49
CA VAL A 122 -4.23 3.44 18.37
C VAL A 122 -3.72 2.80 19.66
N SER A 123 -3.56 1.48 19.65
CA SER A 123 -3.07 0.66 20.77
C SER A 123 -1.55 0.59 20.91
N GLN A 124 -0.82 0.76 19.80
CA GLN A 124 0.64 0.66 19.70
C GLN A 124 1.20 1.88 18.94
N CYS A 125 2.37 2.38 19.33
CA CYS A 125 3.11 3.41 18.61
C CYS A 125 4.62 3.11 18.61
N PHE A 126 5.38 3.82 17.77
CA PHE A 126 6.83 3.71 17.70
C PHE A 126 7.48 4.96 18.32
N ALA A 127 8.16 4.78 19.44
CA ALA A 127 8.99 5.81 20.08
C ALA A 127 10.42 5.75 19.54
N TYR A 128 11.01 6.91 19.28
CA TYR A 128 12.32 7.08 18.66
C TYR A 128 13.32 7.64 19.69
N SER A 129 14.53 7.10 19.73
CA SER A 129 15.63 7.63 20.57
C SER A 129 16.17 8.97 20.04
N PHE A 130 17.08 9.60 20.78
CA PHE A 130 17.65 10.94 20.55
C PHE A 130 18.52 11.08 19.27
N SER A 131 18.70 10.00 18.50
CA SER A 131 19.52 9.97 17.29
C SER A 131 18.70 9.55 16.07
N THR A 132 19.02 10.15 14.91
CA THR A 132 18.28 9.98 13.65
C THR A 132 18.06 8.51 13.33
N SER A 133 16.79 8.11 13.34
CA SER A 133 16.30 6.76 13.12
C SER A 133 15.11 6.80 12.16
N ALA A 134 14.87 5.73 11.41
CA ALA A 134 13.85 5.69 10.37
C ALA A 134 13.24 4.28 10.20
N ILE A 135 11.93 4.24 9.96
CA ILE A 135 11.24 3.09 9.38
C ILE A 135 10.88 3.46 7.95
N SER A 136 11.15 2.58 7.00
CA SER A 136 10.76 2.67 5.60
C SER A 136 9.94 1.45 5.24
N ILE A 137 8.83 1.64 4.51
CA ILE A 137 7.93 0.57 4.08
C ILE A 137 7.85 0.63 2.56
N PHE A 138 8.03 -0.52 1.92
CA PHE A 138 7.89 -0.70 0.48
C PHE A 138 6.54 -1.37 0.21
N ILE A 139 5.80 -0.87 -0.77
CA ILE A 139 4.48 -1.37 -1.12
C ILE A 139 4.48 -1.69 -2.60
N ASP A 140 4.38 -2.97 -2.92
CA ASP A 140 4.10 -3.41 -4.27
C ASP A 140 2.59 -3.30 -4.52
N LEU A 141 2.19 -2.40 -5.42
CA LEU A 141 0.77 -2.17 -5.71
C LEU A 141 0.16 -3.34 -6.48
N VAL A 142 0.97 -4.09 -7.24
CA VAL A 142 0.53 -5.23 -8.06
C VAL A 142 0.36 -6.48 -7.19
N ASP A 143 1.36 -6.84 -6.36
CA ASP A 143 1.22 -7.93 -5.38
C ASP A 143 0.14 -7.62 -4.33
N SER A 144 -0.09 -6.35 -3.99
CA SER A 144 -1.22 -5.93 -3.14
C SER A 144 -2.58 -6.23 -3.78
N GLY A 145 -2.66 -6.28 -5.11
CA GLY A 145 -3.84 -6.68 -5.87
C GLY A 145 -4.43 -5.64 -6.82
N ILE A 146 -3.70 -4.57 -7.16
CA ILE A 146 -4.08 -3.65 -8.25
C ILE A 146 -3.43 -4.15 -9.54
N ASP A 147 -4.22 -4.66 -10.49
CA ASP A 147 -3.69 -5.11 -11.78
C ASP A 147 -3.04 -3.92 -12.55
N GLU A 148 -1.91 -4.15 -13.22
CA GLU A 148 -1.01 -3.10 -13.75
C GLU A 148 -1.70 -1.99 -14.55
N TRP A 149 -2.61 -2.36 -15.46
CA TRP A 149 -3.37 -1.42 -16.31
C TRP A 149 -4.16 -0.35 -15.53
N ILE A 150 -4.51 -0.62 -14.27
CA ILE A 150 -5.18 0.36 -13.39
C ILE A 150 -4.19 1.44 -12.95
N LEU A 151 -2.93 1.09 -12.71
CA LEU A 151 -1.89 2.06 -12.35
C LEU A 151 -1.58 2.96 -13.54
N ASP A 152 -1.42 2.39 -14.74
CA ASP A 152 -1.04 3.12 -15.95
C ASP A 152 -2.14 4.01 -16.51
N TYR A 153 -3.40 3.54 -16.54
CA TYR A 153 -4.51 4.21 -17.23
C TYR A 153 -5.59 4.77 -16.31
N VAL A 154 -5.95 4.06 -15.24
CA VAL A 154 -6.95 4.55 -14.27
C VAL A 154 -6.33 5.55 -13.27
N ARG A 155 -5.01 5.47 -13.05
CA ARG A 155 -4.21 6.39 -12.22
C ARG A 155 -4.90 6.74 -10.89
N PRO A 156 -5.30 5.73 -10.08
CA PRO A 156 -6.16 5.94 -8.93
C PRO A 156 -5.51 6.86 -7.88
N LYS A 157 -6.31 7.69 -7.22
CA LYS A 157 -5.83 8.58 -6.16
C LYS A 157 -5.33 7.80 -4.94
N ILE A 158 -4.02 7.64 -4.87
CA ILE A 158 -3.34 7.11 -3.68
C ILE A 158 -3.39 8.17 -2.57
N ARG A 159 -3.82 7.76 -1.37
CA ARG A 159 -3.81 8.58 -0.15
C ARG A 159 -2.99 7.86 0.92
N ILE A 160 -2.01 8.56 1.48
CA ILE A 160 -1.14 8.06 2.54
C ILE A 160 -1.30 8.99 3.75
N THR A 161 -1.34 8.43 4.95
CA THR A 161 -1.56 9.18 6.20
C THR A 161 -0.74 8.59 7.32
N GLN A 162 -0.04 9.42 8.07
CA GLN A 162 0.67 9.06 9.30
C GLN A 162 -0.05 9.71 10.50
N LYS A 163 -0.14 8.99 11.62
CA LYS A 163 -0.49 9.56 12.92
C LYS A 163 0.81 9.75 13.72
N ILE A 164 0.95 10.91 14.35
CA ILE A 164 2.19 11.35 15.01
C ILE A 164 1.78 11.97 16.35
N ASN A 165 2.56 11.73 17.40
CA ASN A 165 2.51 12.49 18.64
C ASN A 165 3.95 12.73 19.16
N HIS A 166 4.11 13.59 20.15
CA HIS A 166 5.38 13.83 20.85
C HIS A 166 5.11 14.02 22.35
N ARG A 167 6.13 13.75 23.18
CA ARG A 167 6.03 13.95 24.63
C ARG A 167 6.06 15.43 24.96
N HIS A 168 5.32 15.83 25.99
CA HIS A 168 5.22 17.24 26.40
C HIS A 168 6.50 17.81 27.01
N ASP A 169 7.47 16.96 27.37
CA ASP A 169 8.75 17.30 27.99
C ASP A 169 9.92 17.43 26.99
N CYS A 170 9.74 17.03 25.73
CA CYS A 170 10.83 16.88 24.77
C CYS A 170 10.46 17.32 23.35
N SER A 171 11.31 18.14 22.71
CA SER A 171 11.12 18.52 21.31
C SER A 171 11.68 17.45 20.36
N ALA A 172 10.88 17.09 19.34
CA ALA A 172 11.26 16.13 18.32
C ALA A 172 11.19 16.75 16.91
N ARG A 173 11.93 16.17 15.97
CA ARG A 173 11.83 16.47 14.53
C ARG A 173 11.47 15.20 13.78
N ILE A 174 10.46 15.26 12.93
CA ILE A 174 10.02 14.16 12.08
C ILE A 174 10.09 14.57 10.61
N ALA A 175 10.54 13.65 9.76
CA ALA A 175 10.44 13.75 8.32
C ALA A 175 9.49 12.65 7.84
N PHE A 176 8.44 13.03 7.12
CA PHE A 176 7.55 12.10 6.42
C PHE A 176 7.69 12.31 4.93
N ALA A 177 7.94 11.23 4.19
CA ALA A 177 8.06 11.21 2.75
C ALA A 177 7.40 9.95 2.20
N ALA A 178 6.83 10.05 0.99
CA ALA A 178 6.32 8.92 0.24
C ALA A 178 6.59 9.16 -1.25
N GLN A 179 6.79 8.07 -1.98
CA GLN A 179 7.22 8.09 -3.38
C GLN A 179 6.47 7.00 -4.16
N LEU A 180 6.11 7.32 -5.40
CA LEU A 180 5.66 6.33 -6.37
C LEU A 180 6.86 5.99 -7.26
N ASN A 181 7.20 4.71 -7.34
CA ASN A 181 8.31 4.22 -8.15
C ASN A 181 7.77 3.60 -9.44
N TYR A 182 8.41 3.93 -10.56
CA TYR A 182 8.32 3.08 -11.76
C TYR A 182 9.24 1.87 -11.61
N ASN A 183 8.97 0.81 -12.37
CA ASN A 183 9.33 -0.60 -12.13
C ASN A 183 10.81 -0.90 -11.75
N GLU A 184 11.74 0.00 -12.08
CA GLU A 184 13.19 -0.17 -11.89
C GLU A 184 13.89 0.97 -11.11
N THR A 185 13.15 1.95 -10.56
CA THR A 185 13.75 3.21 -10.04
C THR A 185 13.60 3.42 -8.52
N GLN A 186 14.66 3.96 -7.89
CA GLN A 186 14.71 4.39 -6.47
C GLN A 186 15.58 5.68 -6.36
N TRP A 187 15.24 6.65 -5.49
CA TRP A 187 16.14 7.79 -5.17
C TRP A 187 17.12 7.43 -4.02
N ILE A 188 18.22 8.18 -3.91
CA ILE A 188 19.12 8.19 -2.73
C ILE A 188 18.72 9.37 -1.83
N HIS A 189 18.90 9.24 -0.51
CA HIS A 189 18.71 10.34 0.43
C HIS A 189 19.99 11.19 0.61
N GLU A 190 20.27 12.08 -0.34
CA GLU A 190 21.23 13.19 -0.17
C GLU A 190 20.50 14.53 0.11
N PHE A 191 21.24 15.59 0.40
CA PHE A 191 20.67 16.89 0.80
C PHE A 191 20.01 17.61 -0.38
N GLY A 192 18.68 17.54 -0.43
CA GLY A 192 17.84 18.11 -1.48
C GLY A 192 17.22 17.01 -2.34
N MET A 193 15.90 17.06 -2.55
CA MET A 193 15.14 16.00 -3.23
C MET A 193 15.42 15.97 -4.74
N ARG A 194 16.57 15.43 -5.11
CA ARG A 194 16.79 14.82 -6.42
C ARG A 194 16.37 13.34 -6.34
N GLN A 195 15.74 12.89 -7.45
CA GLN A 195 15.65 10.65 -9.23
C GLN A 195 16.76 10.28 -10.34
N THR A 196 17.81 9.60 -9.89
CA THR A 196 18.97 9.18 -10.65
C THR A 196 18.70 7.76 -11.08
N ALA A 197 18.95 7.43 -12.35
CA ALA A 197 18.85 6.07 -12.86
C ALA A 197 20.01 5.16 -12.38
N GLY A 198 20.51 5.40 -11.15
CA GLY A 198 21.59 4.66 -10.53
C GLY A 198 21.06 3.48 -9.74
N ASN A 199 21.84 2.39 -9.69
CA ASN A 199 21.60 1.28 -8.79
C ASN A 199 22.29 1.59 -7.44
N THR A 200 21.57 1.51 -6.33
CA THR A 200 21.96 2.17 -5.06
C THR A 200 22.12 1.21 -3.87
N ASP A 201 22.16 -0.09 -4.15
CA ASP A 201 22.24 -1.20 -3.19
C ASP A 201 21.14 -1.26 -2.11
N ASN A 202 20.16 -0.35 -2.13
CA ASN A 202 18.83 -0.52 -1.53
C ASN A 202 17.91 -1.44 -2.36
N LYS A 203 18.53 -2.37 -3.12
CA LYS A 203 17.83 -3.40 -3.89
C LYS A 203 16.82 -4.11 -2.98
N ARG A 204 15.58 -4.27 -3.45
CA ARG A 204 14.77 -5.42 -3.06
C ARG A 204 15.64 -6.65 -3.28
N TYR A 205 15.77 -7.51 -2.27
CA TYR A 205 16.37 -8.83 -2.43
C TYR A 205 15.37 -9.74 -3.15
N LYS A 206 15.04 -9.38 -4.40
CA LYS A 206 14.26 -10.24 -5.31
C LYS A 206 14.90 -11.62 -5.28
N SER A 207 14.25 -12.54 -4.57
CA SER A 207 14.50 -13.96 -4.64
C SER A 207 14.08 -14.39 -6.05
N ILE A 208 15.06 -14.40 -6.96
CA ILE A 208 14.90 -14.80 -8.37
C ILE A 208 14.54 -16.30 -8.48
N VAL A 209 14.56 -17.02 -7.35
CA VAL A 209 13.99 -18.35 -7.18
C VAL A 209 12.81 -18.28 -6.20
N LYS A 210 11.60 -18.36 -6.74
CA LYS A 210 10.46 -19.02 -6.08
C LYS A 210 10.21 -20.30 -6.89
N GLU A 211 10.37 -21.44 -6.23
CA GLU A 211 9.87 -22.74 -6.71
C GLU A 211 8.36 -22.87 -6.45
#